data_AF-A0A2D6S2X9-F1
#
_entry.id   AF-A0A2D6S2X9-F1
#
_cell.length_a   1.000
_cell.length_b   1.000
_cell.length_c   1.000
_cell.angle_alpha   90.00
_cell.angle_beta   90.00
_cell.angle_gamma   90.00
#
_symmetry.space_group_name_H-M   'P 1'
#
loop_
_entity.id
_entity.type
_entity.pdbx_description
1 polymer ?
#
loop_
_entity_poly.entity_id
_entity_poly.type
_entity_poly.pdbx_seq_one_letter_code
_entity_poly.pdbx_strand_id
1 'polypeptide(L)'
;MKNGDVVGLRQLLSENTNLDGVSIRGKENDATRSLLHVVTDWPGHFPNVSETICLLITAGADVNARIEGTDTETPLHWAASSNDVAAIDVLLDVGGPLEDAIGFQNWDAAKRLVERGARTGLDDEASIGLMDKIEKRFEDVL
;
A
#
# COMPACT_ATOMS: atom_id res chain seq x y z
N MET A 1 18.62 -3.68 1.64
CA MET A 1 18.19 -2.41 1.03
C MET A 1 17.23 -1.67 1.98
N LYS A 2 17.68 -1.19 3.15
CA LYS A 2 16.79 -0.46 4.10
C LYS A 2 16.90 1.07 4.01
N ASN A 3 17.71 1.60 3.08
CA ASN A 3 18.08 3.03 3.05
C ASN A 3 17.42 3.82 1.90
N GLY A 4 16.55 3.19 1.09
CA GLY A 4 15.96 3.84 -0.07
C GLY A 4 16.96 4.26 -1.16
N ASP A 5 18.04 3.50 -1.36
CA ASP A 5 19.03 3.76 -2.41
C ASP A 5 18.45 3.42 -3.79
N VAL A 6 17.73 4.39 -4.35
CA VAL A 6 17.12 4.30 -5.67
C VAL A 6 18.17 4.19 -6.77
N VAL A 7 19.31 4.88 -6.64
CA VAL A 7 20.36 4.87 -7.68
C VAL A 7 20.96 3.47 -7.80
N GLY A 8 21.33 2.88 -6.66
CA GLY A 8 21.82 1.50 -6.60
C GLY A 8 20.75 0.51 -7.07
N LEU A 9 19.49 0.67 -6.66
CA LEU A 9 18.40 -0.20 -7.12
C LEU A 9 18.21 -0.12 -8.64
N ARG A 10 18.20 1.09 -9.21
CA ARG A 10 18.08 1.30 -10.66
C ARG A 10 19.23 0.63 -11.41
N GLN A 11 20.45 0.75 -10.90
CA GLN A 11 21.61 0.08 -11.50
C GLN A 11 21.45 -1.44 -11.45
N LEU A 12 21.09 -2.00 -10.30
CA LEU A 12 20.88 -3.44 -10.13
C LEU A 12 19.79 -3.99 -11.06
N LEU A 13 18.65 -3.29 -11.18
CA LEU A 13 17.56 -3.68 -12.06
C LEU A 13 17.93 -3.52 -13.55
N SER A 14 18.78 -2.56 -13.90
CA SER A 14 19.29 -2.42 -15.27
C SER A 14 20.18 -3.58 -15.70
N GLU A 15 20.84 -4.23 -14.74
CA GLU A 15 21.73 -5.37 -14.97
C GLU A 15 20.97 -6.71 -14.94
N ASN A 16 19.81 -6.79 -14.28
CA ASN A 16 18.97 -7.99 -14.19
C ASN A 16 17.47 -7.63 -14.26
N THR A 17 16.85 -7.87 -15.41
CA THR A 17 15.45 -7.49 -15.69
C THR A 17 14.54 -8.72 -15.78
N ASN A 18 13.89 -9.07 -14.66
CA ASN A 18 12.52 -9.62 -14.57
C ASN A 18 12.25 -9.99 -13.10
N LEU A 19 11.40 -9.21 -12.41
CA LEU A 19 10.98 -9.49 -11.04
C LEU A 19 9.69 -10.32 -10.94
N ASP A 20 9.13 -10.76 -12.06
CA ASP A 20 7.94 -11.61 -12.07
C ASP A 20 8.19 -12.89 -11.25
N GLY A 21 7.28 -13.16 -10.31
CA GLY A 21 7.37 -14.29 -9.37
C GLY A 21 8.52 -14.24 -8.35
N VAL A 22 9.33 -13.16 -8.30
CA VAL A 22 10.44 -13.06 -7.34
C VAL A 22 9.91 -12.85 -5.92
N SER A 23 10.20 -13.82 -5.05
CA SER A 23 9.80 -13.81 -3.64
C SER A 23 10.99 -14.06 -2.71
N ILE A 24 10.97 -13.40 -1.56
CA ILE A 24 11.93 -13.55 -0.46
C ILE A 24 11.28 -14.41 0.61
N ARG A 25 11.94 -15.49 1.01
CA ARG A 25 11.47 -16.33 2.12
C ARG A 25 11.95 -15.78 3.47
N GLY A 26 11.01 -15.52 4.37
CA GLY A 26 11.29 -15.15 5.76
C GLY A 26 11.83 -16.31 6.58
N LYS A 27 12.75 -16.03 7.51
CA LYS A 27 13.37 -17.08 8.37
C LYS A 27 12.48 -17.57 9.50
N GLU A 28 11.51 -16.77 9.93
CA GLU A 28 10.78 -16.99 11.20
C GLU A 28 9.46 -17.73 11.01
N ASN A 29 8.81 -17.57 9.85
CA ASN A 29 7.47 -18.08 9.60
C ASN A 29 7.33 -18.77 8.23
N ASP A 30 8.44 -19.00 7.52
CA ASP A 30 8.48 -19.52 6.14
C ASP A 30 7.64 -18.74 5.12
N ALA A 31 7.04 -17.60 5.51
CA ALA A 31 6.23 -16.78 4.65
C ALA A 31 7.10 -16.20 3.52
N THR A 32 6.60 -16.32 2.29
CA THR A 32 7.20 -15.68 1.13
C THR A 32 6.65 -14.26 1.02
N ARG A 33 7.54 -13.30 0.72
CA ARG A 33 7.22 -11.87 0.61
C ARG A 33 7.81 -11.34 -0.69
N SER A 34 7.07 -10.52 -1.43
CA SER A 34 7.63 -9.81 -2.58
C SER A 34 8.56 -8.67 -2.14
N LEU A 35 9.32 -8.10 -3.08
CA LEU A 35 10.09 -6.87 -2.82
C LEU A 35 9.19 -5.68 -2.46
N LEU A 36 7.95 -5.65 -2.94
CA LEU A 36 6.98 -4.63 -2.57
C LEU A 36 6.57 -4.74 -1.10
N HIS A 37 6.37 -5.96 -0.58
CA HIS A 37 6.16 -6.16 0.86
C HIS A 37 7.33 -5.64 1.69
N VAL A 38 8.57 -5.84 1.24
CA VAL A 38 9.76 -5.38 1.99
C VAL A 38 9.81 -3.86 2.13
N VAL A 39 9.37 -3.12 1.10
CA VAL A 39 9.38 -1.65 1.12
C VAL A 39 8.13 -1.06 1.79
N THR A 40 7.11 -1.86 2.07
CA THR A 40 5.92 -1.48 2.84
C THR A 40 5.89 -2.09 4.25
N ASP A 41 6.93 -2.85 4.64
CA ASP A 41 7.01 -3.53 5.93
C ASP A 41 7.15 -2.54 7.09
N TRP A 42 6.79 -2.98 8.28
CA TRP A 42 6.88 -2.18 9.51
C TRP A 42 8.32 -1.65 9.71
N PRO A 43 8.51 -0.37 10.10
CA PRO A 43 7.49 0.61 10.53
C PRO A 43 6.82 1.43 9.42
N GLY A 44 6.94 1.01 8.15
CA GLY A 44 6.54 1.81 7.00
C GLY A 44 7.46 3.00 6.76
N HIS A 45 6.98 3.97 5.98
CA HIS A 45 7.67 5.22 5.64
C HIS A 45 9.06 4.99 5.03
N PHE A 46 9.16 4.01 4.15
CA PHE A 46 10.41 3.66 3.51
C PHE A 46 10.98 4.87 2.73
N PRO A 47 12.27 5.21 2.86
CA PRO A 47 12.83 6.35 2.15
C PRO A 47 12.68 6.16 0.63
N ASN A 48 12.21 7.20 -0.06
CA ASN A 48 11.91 7.16 -1.50
C ASN A 48 10.92 6.05 -1.90
N VAL A 49 9.94 5.73 -1.04
CA VAL A 49 8.98 4.64 -1.27
C VAL A 49 8.28 4.73 -2.63
N SER A 50 7.84 5.92 -3.03
CA SER A 50 7.16 6.11 -4.31
C SER A 50 8.04 5.75 -5.50
N GLU A 51 9.28 6.28 -5.54
CA GLU A 51 10.20 5.97 -6.64
C GLU A 51 10.64 4.50 -6.63
N THR A 52 10.84 3.94 -5.43
CA THR A 52 11.21 2.53 -5.26
C THR A 52 10.11 1.61 -5.76
N ILE A 53 8.84 1.86 -5.41
CA ILE A 53 7.70 1.08 -5.90
C ILE A 53 7.58 1.18 -7.42
N CYS A 54 7.65 2.39 -7.99
CA CYS A 54 7.62 2.58 -9.44
C CYS A 54 8.74 1.79 -10.17
N LEU A 55 9.95 1.76 -9.61
CA LEU A 55 11.06 0.99 -10.17
C LEU A 55 10.79 -0.52 -10.12
N LEU A 56 10.30 -1.02 -8.99
CA LEU A 56 9.99 -2.45 -8.83
C LEU A 56 8.86 -2.88 -9.79
N ILE A 57 7.81 -2.07 -9.92
CA ILE A 57 6.72 -2.31 -10.89
C ILE A 57 7.24 -2.29 -12.32
N THR A 58 8.08 -1.31 -12.68
CA THR A 58 8.70 -1.23 -14.01
C THR A 58 9.55 -2.47 -14.33
N ALA A 59 10.16 -3.06 -13.30
CA ALA A 59 10.92 -4.31 -13.43
C ALA A 59 10.07 -5.59 -13.39
N GLY A 60 8.73 -5.47 -13.32
CA GLY A 60 7.79 -6.60 -13.39
C GLY A 60 7.32 -7.13 -12.03
N ALA A 61 7.54 -6.41 -10.93
CA ALA A 61 6.98 -6.82 -9.64
C ALA A 61 5.44 -6.77 -9.69
N ASP A 62 4.79 -7.80 -9.14
CA ASP A 62 3.33 -7.85 -9.01
C ASP A 62 2.86 -6.96 -7.86
N VAL A 63 2.12 -5.89 -8.17
CA VAL A 63 1.51 -4.97 -7.19
C VAL A 63 0.56 -5.70 -6.24
N ASN A 64 -0.04 -6.80 -6.69
CA ASN A 64 -1.02 -7.61 -5.97
C ASN A 64 -0.41 -8.90 -5.42
N ALA A 65 0.93 -8.98 -5.35
CA ALA A 65 1.62 -10.11 -4.74
C ALA A 65 1.03 -10.35 -3.35
N ARG A 66 0.81 -11.61 -3.01
CA ARG A 66 0.32 -12.02 -1.70
C ARG A 66 1.41 -12.72 -0.93
N ILE A 67 1.48 -12.51 0.37
CA ILE A 67 2.28 -13.41 1.20
C ILE A 67 1.65 -14.80 1.19
N GLU A 68 2.47 -15.86 1.06
CA GLU A 68 2.00 -17.23 1.26
C GLU A 68 2.00 -17.53 2.77
N GLY A 69 0.86 -17.95 3.32
CA GLY A 69 0.71 -18.19 4.75
C GLY A 69 -0.75 -18.19 5.21
N THR A 70 -0.97 -17.90 6.49
CA THR A 70 -2.31 -17.84 7.11
C THR A 70 -3.14 -16.64 6.67
N ASP A 71 -2.46 -15.52 6.39
CA ASP A 71 -3.09 -14.27 5.98
C ASP A 71 -2.58 -13.90 4.59
N THR A 72 -3.49 -13.65 3.64
CA THR A 72 -3.12 -13.33 2.25
C THR A 72 -3.01 -11.81 2.07
N GLU A 73 -2.08 -11.20 2.79
CA GLU A 73 -1.87 -9.76 2.74
C GLU A 73 -1.08 -9.36 1.49
N THR A 74 -1.35 -8.16 1.00
CA THR A 74 -0.68 -7.51 -0.13
C THR A 74 0.19 -6.36 0.37
N PRO A 75 1.10 -5.79 -0.46
CA PRO A 75 1.87 -4.62 -0.06
C PRO A 75 0.98 -3.44 0.41
N LEU A 76 -0.22 -3.32 -0.18
CA LEU A 76 -1.18 -2.27 0.18
C LEU A 76 -1.81 -2.48 1.57
N HIS A 77 -2.05 -3.73 1.99
CA HIS A 77 -2.45 -4.03 3.38
C HIS A 77 -1.40 -3.50 4.37
N TRP A 78 -0.11 -3.72 4.10
CA TRP A 78 0.96 -3.31 5.01
C TRP A 78 1.20 -1.80 5.03
N ALA A 79 1.12 -1.15 3.86
CA ALA A 79 1.17 0.30 3.75
C ALA A 79 0.03 0.95 4.55
N ALA A 80 -1.19 0.42 4.41
CA ALA A 80 -2.36 0.87 5.17
C ALA A 80 -2.23 0.60 6.67
N SER A 81 -1.71 -0.56 7.08
CA SER A 81 -1.44 -0.89 8.48
C SER A 81 -0.38 0.01 9.13
N SER A 82 0.54 0.57 8.34
CA SER A 82 1.61 1.45 8.82
C SER A 82 1.28 2.94 8.70
N ASN A 83 0.08 3.30 8.22
CA ASN A 83 -0.30 4.69 7.91
C ASN A 83 0.67 5.37 6.91
N ASP A 84 1.26 4.60 6.00
CA ASP A 84 2.20 5.13 5.00
C ASP A 84 1.45 5.66 3.78
N VAL A 85 0.92 6.88 3.91
CA VAL A 85 0.13 7.56 2.87
C VAL A 85 0.87 7.64 1.53
N ALA A 86 2.19 7.83 1.53
CA ALA A 86 2.98 7.91 0.30
C ALA A 86 3.07 6.56 -0.42
N ALA A 87 3.18 5.46 0.34
CA ALA A 87 3.13 4.11 -0.20
C ALA A 87 1.72 3.74 -0.68
N ILE A 88 0.67 4.09 0.08
CA ILE A 88 -0.73 3.88 -0.32
C ILE A 88 -0.99 4.56 -1.65
N ASP A 89 -0.57 5.81 -1.81
CA ASP A 89 -0.83 6.57 -3.03
C ASP A 89 -0.23 5.94 -4.27
N VAL A 90 1.06 5.61 -4.23
CA VAL A 90 1.73 5.02 -5.38
C VAL A 90 1.19 3.61 -5.68
N LEU A 91 0.86 2.81 -4.67
CA LEU A 91 0.30 1.46 -4.87
C LEU A 91 -1.08 1.52 -5.54
N LEU A 92 -1.93 2.47 -5.13
CA LEU A 92 -3.20 2.71 -5.81
C LEU A 92 -3.00 3.22 -7.25
N ASP A 93 -2.03 4.11 -7.47
CA ASP A 93 -1.72 4.63 -8.82
C ASP A 93 -1.22 3.55 -9.79
N VAL A 94 -0.49 2.55 -9.28
CA VAL A 94 0.00 1.41 -10.08
C VAL A 94 -0.97 0.22 -10.12
N GLY A 95 -2.21 0.39 -9.64
CA GLY A 95 -3.30 -0.58 -9.82
C GLY A 95 -3.51 -1.56 -8.67
N GLY A 96 -2.99 -1.27 -7.47
CA GLY A 96 -3.36 -1.97 -6.25
C GLY A 96 -4.84 -1.74 -5.89
N PRO A 97 -5.57 -2.77 -5.44
CA PRO A 97 -7.00 -2.68 -5.16
C PRO A 97 -7.28 -1.88 -3.90
N LEU A 98 -8.16 -0.88 -4.01
CA LEU A 98 -8.50 0.02 -2.90
C LEU A 98 -9.01 -0.72 -1.66
N GLU A 99 -9.71 -1.84 -1.83
CA GLU A 99 -10.21 -2.66 -0.73
C GLU A 99 -9.11 -3.21 0.19
N ASP A 100 -7.90 -3.46 -0.32
CA ASP A 100 -6.77 -3.99 0.45
C ASP A 100 -6.26 -2.99 1.49
N ALA A 101 -6.62 -1.71 1.37
CA ALA A 101 -6.21 -0.67 2.30
C ALA A 101 -7.26 -0.39 3.40
N ILE A 102 -8.42 -1.03 3.35
CA ILE A 102 -9.52 -0.78 4.30
C ILE A 102 -9.34 -1.65 5.55
N GLY A 103 -9.53 -1.07 6.75
CA GLY A 103 -9.71 -1.85 8.00
C GLY A 103 -8.64 -1.72 9.08
N PHE A 104 -7.63 -0.86 8.92
CA PHE A 104 -6.50 -0.78 9.86
C PHE A 104 -6.58 0.30 10.96
N GLN A 105 -7.73 0.98 11.10
CA GLN A 105 -7.93 2.08 12.08
C GLN A 105 -6.91 3.24 12.00
N ASN A 106 -6.20 3.36 10.88
CA ASN A 106 -5.27 4.45 10.62
C ASN A 106 -5.99 5.62 9.95
N TRP A 107 -6.11 6.75 10.65
CA TRP A 107 -6.99 7.85 10.24
C TRP A 107 -6.53 8.58 8.97
N ASP A 108 -5.22 8.75 8.75
CA ASP A 108 -4.73 9.45 7.55
C ASP A 108 -4.86 8.55 6.31
N ALA A 109 -4.53 7.27 6.45
CA ALA A 109 -4.84 6.25 5.44
C ALA A 109 -6.34 6.23 5.13
N ALA A 110 -7.21 6.16 6.14
CA ALA A 110 -8.65 6.15 5.96
C ALA A 110 -9.15 7.40 5.21
N LYS A 111 -8.74 8.61 5.62
CA LYS A 111 -9.06 9.86 4.90
C LYS A 111 -8.59 9.80 3.46
N ARG A 112 -7.35 9.34 3.23
CA ARG A 112 -6.79 9.25 1.88
C ARG A 112 -7.59 8.31 0.99
N LEU A 113 -8.02 7.16 1.51
CA LEU A 113 -8.85 6.22 0.75
C LEU A 113 -10.20 6.84 0.36
N VAL A 114 -10.80 7.67 1.22
CA VAL A 114 -12.02 8.41 0.87
C VAL A 114 -11.78 9.42 -0.26
N GLU A 115 -10.67 10.15 -0.21
CA GLU A 115 -10.26 11.05 -1.31
C GLU A 115 -10.07 10.29 -2.63
N ARG A 116 -9.65 9.03 -2.55
CA ARG A 116 -9.48 8.12 -3.70
C ARG A 116 -10.78 7.42 -4.12
N GLY A 117 -11.91 7.74 -3.49
CA GLY A 117 -13.23 7.26 -3.87
C GLY A 117 -13.71 6.01 -3.13
N ALA A 118 -13.10 5.65 -1.99
CA ALA A 118 -13.59 4.56 -1.16
C ALA A 118 -15.04 4.81 -0.72
N ARG A 119 -15.84 3.74 -0.71
CA ARG A 119 -17.19 3.78 -0.15
C ARG A 119 -17.08 3.91 1.37
N THR A 120 -17.93 4.75 1.94
CA THR A 120 -18.00 4.99 3.39
C THR A 120 -19.43 4.90 3.88
N GLY A 121 -19.58 4.35 5.09
CA GLY A 121 -20.77 4.49 5.91
C GLY A 121 -20.75 5.80 6.71
N LEU A 122 -21.86 6.08 7.41
CA LEU A 122 -21.97 7.23 8.29
C LEU A 122 -20.97 7.17 9.46
N ASP A 123 -20.75 5.97 10.01
CA ASP A 123 -19.82 5.75 11.12
C ASP A 123 -18.36 6.01 10.69
N ASP A 124 -17.99 5.60 9.48
CA ASP A 124 -16.67 5.89 8.91
C ASP A 124 -16.47 7.41 8.81
N GLU A 125 -17.42 8.10 8.16
CA GLU A 125 -17.37 9.55 7.92
C GLU A 125 -17.31 10.35 9.22
N ALA A 126 -18.09 9.97 10.22
CA ALA A 126 -18.07 10.59 11.53
C ALA A 126 -16.72 10.38 12.22
N SER A 127 -16.15 9.18 12.12
CA SER A 127 -14.88 8.83 12.76
C SER A 127 -13.68 9.59 12.17
N ILE A 128 -13.70 9.91 10.87
CA ILE A 128 -12.65 10.71 10.20
C ILE A 128 -12.99 12.20 10.03
N GLY A 129 -14.12 12.67 10.57
CA GLY A 129 -14.48 14.08 10.62
C GLY A 129 -14.94 14.69 9.29
N LEU A 130 -15.57 13.89 8.42
CA LEU A 130 -16.07 14.35 7.11
C LEU A 130 -17.44 15.05 7.22
N MET A 131 -17.50 16.15 7.97
CA MET A 131 -18.76 16.86 8.28
C MET A 131 -19.52 17.31 7.04
N ASP A 132 -18.84 17.85 6.02
CA ASP A 132 -19.47 18.26 4.75
C ASP A 132 -20.21 17.10 4.07
N LYS A 133 -19.66 15.88 4.13
CA LYS A 133 -20.26 14.69 3.54
C LYS A 133 -21.45 14.20 4.37
N ILE A 134 -21.35 14.29 5.69
CA ILE A 134 -22.43 13.97 6.62
C ILE A 134 -23.61 14.91 6.42
N GLU A 135 -23.36 16.23 6.36
CA GLU A 135 -24.39 17.25 6.15
C GLU A 135 -25.16 16.99 4.84
N LYS A 136 -24.44 16.76 3.74
CA LYS A 136 -25.04 16.45 2.44
C LYS A 136 -25.97 15.23 2.47
N ARG A 137 -25.65 14.20 3.27
CA ARG A 137 -26.52 13.02 3.41
C ARG A 137 -27.87 13.33 4.04
N PHE A 138 -27.96 14.35 4.89
CA PHE A 138 -29.21 14.75 5.53
C PHE A 138 -29.98 15.78 4.70
N GLU A 139 -29.33 16.48 3.78
CA GLU A 139 -29.99 17.35 2.80
C GLU A 139 -30.80 16.55 1.76
N ASP A 140 -30.28 15.39 1.33
CA ASP A 140 -30.93 14.52 0.32
C ASP A 140 -32.17 13.74 0.85
N VAL A 141 -32.51 13.90 2.13
CA VAL A 141 -33.61 13.16 2.82
C VAL A 141 -34.81 14.07 3.12
N LEU A 142 -34.72 15.37 2.81
CA LEU A 142 -35.78 16.38 2.96
C LEU A 142 -36.36 16.79 1.60
#